data_AF-A0A352SGA4-F1
#
_entry.id   AF-A0A352SGA4-F1
#
_cell.length_a   1.000
_cell.length_b   1.000
_cell.length_c   1.000
_cell.angle_alpha   90.00
_cell.angle_beta   90.00
_cell.angle_gamma   90.00
#
_symmetry.space_group_name_H-M   'P 1'
#
loop_
_entity.id
_entity.type
_entity.pdbx_description
1 polymer ?
#
loop_
_entity_poly.entity_id
_entity_poly.type
_entity_poly.pdbx_seq_one_letter_code
_entity_poly.pdbx_strand_id
1 'polypeptide(L)'
;MLKKLIKHEFKDTMRLFIPMFGFIVVLTPIFSLMMSLGSQPYDENTADALSLVFGSGIIGYCLLLFGLLIVTQVLIAIRFYKTMTSQEAYLTFTLPAKTGQLLFAKWLVSFVWYILACGIALISILIVVLIATPITLSEIIHGIGFVLQTINLSNFSALILLGIFMLISLSFSILMMYLSIMIGQLVQTHRIALSIGAYLGLSQGLQIVISLLAIPFVLIFPDVIDSVHVVLLLFCLLYGALGVIFYLLTYLITAKKLNIK
;
A
#
# COMPACT_ATOMS: atom_id res chain seq x y z
N MET A 1 -11.48 -9.54 24.40
CA MET A 1 -12.48 -9.15 23.39
C MET A 1 -11.86 -8.80 22.03
N LEU A 2 -10.71 -8.12 21.99
CA LEU A 2 -9.98 -7.77 20.76
C LEU A 2 -9.85 -8.93 19.74
N LYS A 3 -9.47 -10.14 20.20
CA LYS A 3 -9.36 -11.33 19.34
C LYS A 3 -10.67 -11.69 18.62
N LYS A 4 -11.83 -11.56 19.29
CA LYS A 4 -13.14 -11.82 18.68
C LYS A 4 -13.48 -10.76 17.63
N LEU A 5 -13.12 -9.51 17.92
CA LEU A 5 -13.31 -8.37 17.01
C LEU A 5 -12.50 -8.54 15.72
N ILE A 6 -11.20 -8.83 15.85
CA ILE A 6 -10.31 -9.11 14.71
C ILE A 6 -10.83 -10.28 13.88
N LYS A 7 -11.26 -11.37 14.52
CA LYS A 7 -11.80 -12.55 13.81
C LYS A 7 -13.06 -12.20 12.99
N HIS A 8 -13.96 -11.40 13.56
CA HIS A 8 -15.18 -10.98 12.87
C HIS A 8 -14.86 -10.06 11.69
N GLU A 9 -14.03 -9.04 11.93
CA GLU A 9 -13.58 -8.09 10.90
C GLU A 9 -12.89 -8.82 9.74
N PHE A 10 -12.06 -9.82 10.05
CA PHE A 10 -11.35 -10.63 9.06
C PHE A 10 -12.31 -11.50 8.22
N LYS A 11 -13.26 -12.17 8.88
CA LYS A 11 -14.28 -13.00 8.22
C LYS A 11 -15.11 -12.17 7.22
N ASP A 12 -15.46 -10.95 7.61
CA ASP A 12 -16.25 -10.07 6.76
C ASP A 12 -15.42 -9.48 5.60
N THR A 13 -14.15 -9.12 5.83
CA THR A 13 -13.25 -8.70 4.74
C THR A 13 -13.03 -9.81 3.72
N MET A 14 -12.89 -11.05 4.19
CA MET A 14 -12.43 -12.17 3.37
C MET A 14 -13.32 -12.40 2.15
N ARG A 15 -14.64 -12.18 2.27
CA ARG A 15 -15.60 -12.32 1.18
C ARG A 15 -15.33 -11.36 0.00
N LEU A 16 -14.75 -10.18 0.26
CA LEU A 16 -14.45 -9.18 -0.76
C LEU A 16 -13.02 -9.32 -1.32
N PHE A 17 -12.04 -9.60 -0.47
CA PHE A 17 -10.64 -9.69 -0.89
C PHE A 17 -10.33 -10.99 -1.66
N ILE A 18 -10.95 -12.12 -1.32
CA ILE A 18 -10.69 -13.39 -2.01
C ILE A 18 -11.03 -13.33 -3.50
N PRO A 19 -12.23 -12.88 -3.93
CA PRO A 19 -12.54 -12.78 -5.36
C PRO A 19 -11.59 -11.84 -6.10
N MET A 20 -11.22 -10.72 -5.49
CA MET A 20 -10.29 -9.74 -6.06
C MET A 20 -8.91 -10.36 -6.29
N PHE A 21 -8.38 -11.09 -5.31
CA PHE A 21 -7.10 -11.78 -5.45
C PHE A 21 -7.16 -12.91 -6.47
N GLY A 22 -8.27 -13.67 -6.51
CA GLY A 22 -8.51 -14.69 -7.51
C GLY A 22 -8.48 -14.13 -8.94
N PHE A 23 -9.10 -12.97 -9.15
CA PHE A 23 -9.12 -12.28 -10.45
C PHE A 23 -7.70 -11.96 -10.96
N ILE A 24 -6.81 -11.50 -10.08
CA ILE A 24 -5.44 -11.17 -10.43
C ILE A 24 -4.65 -12.43 -10.77
N VAL A 25 -4.74 -13.47 -9.93
CA VAL A 25 -4.05 -14.75 -10.18
C VAL A 25 -4.44 -15.37 -11.53
N VAL A 26 -5.70 -15.21 -11.96
CA VAL A 26 -6.18 -15.72 -13.25
C VAL A 26 -5.70 -14.86 -14.42
N LEU A 27 -5.67 -13.54 -14.29
CA LEU A 27 -5.30 -12.63 -15.37
C LEU A 27 -3.80 -12.51 -15.59
N THR A 28 -2.98 -12.66 -14.54
CA THR A 28 -1.52 -12.62 -14.64
C THR A 28 -0.96 -13.55 -15.73
N PRO A 29 -1.30 -14.86 -15.79
CA PRO A 29 -0.77 -15.74 -16.84
C PRO A 29 -1.28 -15.34 -18.24
N ILE A 30 -2.50 -14.80 -18.35
CA ILE A 30 -3.05 -14.36 -19.64
C ILE A 30 -2.21 -13.21 -20.21
N PHE A 31 -1.97 -12.17 -19.41
CA PHE A 31 -1.11 -11.06 -19.83
C PHE A 31 0.33 -11.50 -20.07
N SER A 32 0.83 -12.45 -19.27
CA SER A 32 2.17 -12.98 -19.46
C SER A 32 2.33 -13.75 -20.76
N LEU A 33 1.33 -14.52 -21.17
CA LEU A 33 1.32 -15.23 -22.46
C LEU A 33 1.26 -14.25 -23.63
N MET A 34 0.46 -13.19 -23.53
CA MET A 34 0.42 -12.13 -24.55
C MET A 34 1.81 -11.48 -24.73
N MET A 35 2.54 -11.23 -23.65
CA MET A 35 3.91 -10.71 -23.73
C MET A 35 4.90 -11.73 -24.31
N SER A 36 4.80 -13.00 -23.89
CA SER A 36 5.68 -14.06 -24.40
C SER A 36 5.54 -14.24 -25.91
N LEU A 37 4.30 -14.30 -26.41
CA LEU A 37 4.00 -14.44 -27.85
C LEU A 37 4.45 -13.22 -28.67
N GLY A 38 4.34 -12.01 -28.12
CA GLY A 38 4.75 -10.78 -28.81
C GLY A 38 6.27 -10.54 -28.84
N SER A 39 7.06 -11.31 -28.08
CA SER A 39 8.52 -11.16 -27.96
C SER A 39 9.35 -12.01 -28.94
N GLN A 40 8.72 -12.90 -29.72
CA GLN A 40 9.43 -13.78 -30.65
C GLN A 40 9.88 -13.02 -31.91
N PRO A 41 11.09 -13.31 -32.46
CA PRO A 41 11.55 -12.70 -33.70
C PRO A 41 10.73 -13.21 -34.88
N TYR A 42 10.08 -12.31 -35.62
CA TYR A 42 9.20 -12.63 -36.76
C TYR A 42 9.49 -11.76 -37.99
N ASP A 43 9.04 -12.23 -39.15
CA ASP A 43 9.13 -11.54 -40.46
C ASP A 43 8.40 -10.18 -40.47
N GLU A 44 8.89 -9.27 -41.31
CA GLU A 44 8.55 -7.83 -41.37
C GLU A 44 7.04 -7.52 -41.41
N ASN A 45 6.22 -8.36 -42.04
CA ASN A 45 4.77 -8.12 -42.17
C ASN A 45 3.94 -8.51 -40.93
N THR A 46 4.47 -9.35 -40.05
CA THR A 46 3.81 -9.79 -38.80
C THR A 46 4.34 -9.07 -37.55
N ALA A 47 5.46 -8.36 -37.69
CA ALA A 47 6.12 -7.64 -36.60
C ALA A 47 5.26 -6.50 -36.01
N ASP A 48 4.50 -5.77 -36.84
CA ASP A 48 3.65 -4.66 -36.38
C ASP A 48 2.45 -5.13 -35.54
N ALA A 49 1.80 -6.23 -35.93
CA ALA A 49 0.67 -6.76 -35.18
C ALA A 49 1.10 -7.38 -33.84
N LEU A 50 2.24 -8.09 -33.82
CA LEU A 50 2.74 -8.75 -32.62
C LEU A 50 3.39 -7.78 -31.63
N SER A 51 4.06 -6.73 -32.10
CA SER A 51 4.56 -5.66 -31.23
C SER A 51 3.43 -4.89 -30.55
N LEU A 52 2.28 -4.72 -31.21
CA LEU A 52 1.08 -4.14 -30.62
C LEU A 52 0.47 -5.06 -29.54
N VAL A 53 0.47 -6.38 -29.75
CA VAL A 53 0.05 -7.37 -28.74
C VAL A 53 0.98 -7.34 -27.53
N PHE A 54 2.29 -7.24 -27.74
CA PHE A 54 3.28 -7.10 -26.67
C PHE A 54 3.04 -5.83 -25.84
N GLY A 55 2.92 -4.67 -26.51
CA GLY A 55 2.71 -3.38 -25.88
C GLY A 55 1.39 -3.31 -25.10
N SER A 56 0.30 -3.83 -25.68
CA SER A 56 -0.99 -3.90 -24.99
C SER A 56 -0.97 -4.86 -23.80
N GLY A 57 -0.20 -5.95 -23.88
CA GLY A 57 0.06 -6.85 -22.75
C GLY A 57 0.71 -6.13 -21.57
N ILE A 58 1.78 -5.37 -21.82
CA ILE A 58 2.51 -4.60 -20.79
C ILE A 58 1.60 -3.56 -20.15
N ILE A 59 0.91 -2.76 -20.95
CA ILE A 59 0.02 -1.70 -20.45
C ILE A 59 -1.12 -2.32 -19.63
N GLY A 60 -1.74 -3.39 -20.13
CA GLY A 60 -2.81 -4.11 -19.43
C GLY A 60 -2.34 -4.67 -18.09
N TYR A 61 -1.14 -5.23 -18.03
CA TYR A 61 -0.55 -5.74 -16.78
C TYR A 61 -0.22 -4.63 -15.77
N CYS A 62 0.34 -3.50 -16.23
CA CYS A 62 0.58 -2.34 -15.39
C CYS A 62 -0.73 -1.81 -14.78
N LEU A 63 -1.79 -1.71 -15.57
CA LEU A 63 -3.12 -1.32 -15.09
C LEU A 63 -3.69 -2.33 -14.09
N LEU A 64 -3.46 -3.62 -14.29
CA LEU A 64 -3.89 -4.66 -13.38
C LEU A 64 -3.20 -4.54 -12.02
N LEU A 65 -1.87 -4.37 -11.98
CA LEU A 65 -1.13 -4.17 -10.73
C LEU A 65 -1.51 -2.87 -10.02
N PHE A 66 -1.68 -1.80 -10.78
CA PHE A 66 -2.13 -0.52 -10.23
C PHE A 66 -3.55 -0.62 -9.66
N GLY A 67 -4.44 -1.30 -10.39
CA GLY A 67 -5.80 -1.61 -9.96
C GLY A 67 -5.82 -2.42 -8.67
N LEU A 68 -4.97 -3.45 -8.53
CA LEU A 68 -4.85 -4.22 -7.28
C LEU A 68 -4.58 -3.31 -6.08
N LEU A 69 -3.56 -2.45 -6.16
CA LEU A 69 -3.16 -1.61 -5.04
C LEU A 69 -4.22 -0.55 -4.71
N ILE A 70 -4.77 0.12 -5.73
CA ILE A 70 -5.81 1.14 -5.54
C ILE A 70 -7.09 0.54 -5.01
N VAL A 71 -7.59 -0.54 -5.61
CA VAL A 71 -8.83 -1.18 -5.17
C VAL A 71 -8.68 -1.70 -3.74
N THR A 72 -7.53 -2.27 -3.38
CA THR A 72 -7.22 -2.65 -1.99
C THR A 72 -7.34 -1.45 -1.05
N GLN A 73 -6.69 -0.32 -1.38
CA GLN A 73 -6.73 0.90 -0.57
C GLN A 73 -8.17 1.45 -0.45
N VAL A 74 -8.91 1.52 -1.56
CA VAL A 74 -10.29 2.02 -1.61
C VAL A 74 -11.25 1.11 -0.84
N LEU A 75 -11.11 -0.21 -0.94
CA LEU A 75 -11.94 -1.13 -0.17
C LEU A 75 -11.71 -0.98 1.33
N ILE A 76 -10.45 -0.81 1.75
CA ILE A 76 -10.15 -0.51 3.15
C ILE A 76 -10.80 0.82 3.57
N ALA A 77 -10.70 1.86 2.74
CA ALA A 77 -11.32 3.16 2.98
C ALA A 77 -12.84 3.06 3.17
N ILE A 78 -13.52 2.40 2.24
CA ILE A 78 -14.99 2.24 2.25
C ILE A 78 -15.42 1.45 3.49
N ARG A 79 -14.70 0.39 3.85
CA ARG A 79 -15.03 -0.40 5.06
C ARG A 79 -14.85 0.42 6.31
N PHE A 80 -13.76 1.16 6.43
CA PHE A 80 -13.53 2.05 7.56
C PHE A 80 -14.64 3.10 7.67
N TYR A 81 -14.98 3.76 6.56
CA TYR A 81 -16.07 4.73 6.49
C TYR A 81 -17.40 4.14 6.97
N LYS A 82 -17.82 3.00 6.41
CA LYS A 82 -19.09 2.35 6.77
C LYS A 82 -19.13 1.99 8.25
N THR A 83 -18.09 1.33 8.75
CA THR A 83 -18.12 0.74 10.10
C THR A 83 -17.84 1.73 11.24
N MET A 84 -17.18 2.86 10.99
CA MET A 84 -16.83 3.84 12.03
C MET A 84 -17.59 5.17 11.93
N THR A 85 -18.13 5.51 10.76
CA THR A 85 -18.70 6.84 10.51
C THR A 85 -20.12 6.86 9.97
N SER A 86 -20.61 5.73 9.45
CA SER A 86 -21.97 5.58 8.94
C SER A 86 -22.96 5.16 10.06
N GLN A 87 -24.21 4.90 9.69
CA GLN A 87 -25.26 4.40 10.60
C GLN A 87 -24.87 3.07 11.27
N GLU A 88 -24.09 2.24 10.57
CA GLU A 88 -23.51 0.99 11.10
C GLU A 88 -22.56 1.24 12.29
N ALA A 89 -22.01 2.45 12.43
CA ALA A 89 -21.13 2.79 13.54
C ALA A 89 -21.82 2.72 14.90
N TYR A 90 -23.16 2.90 14.96
CA TYR A 90 -23.91 2.75 16.21
C TYR A 90 -23.79 1.33 16.79
N LEU A 91 -23.83 0.31 15.92
CA LEU A 91 -23.63 -1.08 16.34
C LEU A 91 -22.18 -1.34 16.75
N THR A 92 -21.22 -0.71 16.08
CA THR A 92 -19.78 -0.83 16.42
C THR A 92 -19.47 -0.24 17.79
N PHE A 93 -20.11 0.88 18.15
CA PHE A 93 -19.86 1.59 19.40
C PHE A 93 -20.71 1.13 20.59
N THR A 94 -21.74 0.31 20.36
CA THR A 94 -22.52 -0.34 21.44
C THR A 94 -21.84 -1.63 21.94
N LEU A 95 -20.81 -2.11 21.27
CA LEU A 95 -19.97 -3.20 21.77
C LEU A 95 -19.22 -2.73 23.03
N PRO A 96 -19.07 -3.57 24.07
CA PRO A 96 -18.33 -3.24 25.30
C PRO A 96 -16.80 -3.27 25.06
N ALA A 97 -16.32 -2.51 24.07
CA ALA A 97 -14.93 -2.41 23.67
C ALA A 97 -14.51 -0.93 23.59
N LYS A 98 -13.28 -0.63 24.04
CA LYS A 98 -12.74 0.73 24.00
C LYS A 98 -12.57 1.18 22.53
N THR A 99 -12.83 2.45 22.22
CA THR A 99 -12.63 3.05 20.89
C THR A 99 -11.25 2.77 20.31
N GLY A 100 -10.20 2.82 21.13
CA GLY A 100 -8.83 2.49 20.70
C GLY A 100 -8.64 1.01 20.33
N GLN A 101 -9.35 0.08 21.00
CA GLN A 101 -9.31 -1.34 20.65
C GLN A 101 -10.03 -1.62 19.32
N LEU A 102 -11.11 -0.89 19.03
CA LEU A 102 -11.82 -0.98 17.75
C LEU A 102 -10.95 -0.46 16.59
N LEU A 103 -10.31 0.70 16.78
CA LEU A 103 -9.40 1.29 15.80
C LEU A 103 -8.19 0.37 15.53
N PHE A 104 -7.56 -0.13 16.59
CA PHE A 104 -6.41 -1.04 16.46
C PHE A 104 -6.76 -2.35 15.75
N ALA A 105 -7.93 -2.94 16.06
CA ALA A 105 -8.37 -4.15 15.38
C ALA A 105 -8.56 -3.94 13.86
N LYS A 106 -9.14 -2.80 13.45
CA LYS A 106 -9.31 -2.45 12.04
C LYS A 106 -7.99 -2.21 11.34
N TRP A 107 -7.11 -1.42 11.97
CA TRP A 107 -5.78 -1.16 11.45
C TRP A 107 -5.00 -2.46 11.21
N LEU A 108 -5.01 -3.39 12.18
CA LEU A 108 -4.33 -4.68 12.05
C LEU A 108 -4.90 -5.52 10.90
N VAL A 109 -6.23 -5.63 10.79
CA VAL A 109 -6.86 -6.37 9.69
C VAL A 109 -6.52 -5.76 8.33
N SER A 110 -6.61 -4.44 8.20
CA SER A 110 -6.23 -3.74 6.97
C SER A 110 -4.76 -3.91 6.62
N PHE A 111 -3.88 -3.87 7.62
CA PHE A 111 -2.45 -4.09 7.46
C PHE A 111 -2.15 -5.48 6.90
N VAL A 112 -2.80 -6.53 7.42
CA VAL A 112 -2.65 -7.90 6.91
C VAL A 112 -3.11 -8.01 5.45
N TRP A 113 -4.26 -7.44 5.10
CA TRP A 113 -4.74 -7.48 3.71
C TRP A 113 -3.83 -6.73 2.74
N TYR A 114 -3.24 -5.62 3.17
CA TYR A 114 -2.31 -4.86 2.34
C TYR A 114 -0.99 -5.61 2.13
N ILE A 115 -0.47 -6.27 3.17
CA ILE A 115 0.69 -7.17 3.05
C ILE A 115 0.39 -8.30 2.06
N LEU A 116 -0.79 -8.92 2.17
CA LEU A 116 -1.20 -9.98 1.23
C LEU A 116 -1.31 -9.44 -0.21
N ALA A 117 -1.85 -8.24 -0.41
CA ALA A 117 -1.92 -7.60 -1.73
C ALA A 117 -0.50 -7.36 -2.30
N CYS A 118 0.43 -6.85 -1.51
CA CYS A 118 1.83 -6.69 -1.92
C CYS A 118 2.49 -8.04 -2.24
N GLY A 119 2.27 -9.06 -1.42
CA GLY A 119 2.79 -10.41 -1.67
C GLY A 119 2.26 -11.01 -2.97
N ILE A 120 0.97 -10.88 -3.24
CA ILE A 120 0.34 -11.33 -4.50
C ILE A 120 0.89 -10.54 -5.69
N ALA A 121 1.10 -9.24 -5.55
CA ALA A 121 1.72 -8.42 -6.59
C ALA A 121 3.14 -8.90 -6.91
N LEU A 122 3.95 -9.19 -5.89
CA LEU A 122 5.32 -9.70 -6.07
C LEU A 122 5.33 -11.08 -6.74
N ILE A 123 4.46 -12.00 -6.29
CA ILE A 123 4.32 -13.32 -6.91
C ILE A 123 3.88 -13.18 -8.37
N SER A 124 2.93 -12.28 -8.65
CA SER A 124 2.47 -11.99 -10.00
C SER A 124 3.60 -11.48 -10.89
N ILE A 125 4.44 -10.56 -10.40
CA ILE A 125 5.60 -10.06 -11.14
C ILE A 125 6.58 -11.20 -11.44
N LEU A 126 6.87 -12.07 -10.46
CA LEU A 126 7.74 -13.22 -10.68
C LEU A 126 7.21 -14.17 -11.76
N ILE A 127 5.90 -14.44 -11.76
CA ILE A 127 5.26 -15.28 -12.78
C ILE A 127 5.42 -14.65 -14.17
N VAL A 128 5.17 -13.34 -14.29
CA VAL A 128 5.30 -12.65 -15.58
C VAL A 128 6.74 -12.70 -16.10
N VAL A 129 7.73 -12.40 -15.24
CA VAL A 129 9.14 -12.45 -15.65
C VAL A 129 9.53 -13.85 -16.13
N LEU A 130 9.11 -14.90 -15.41
CA LEU A 130 9.44 -16.28 -15.75
C LEU A 130 8.84 -16.76 -17.08
N ILE A 131 7.65 -16.28 -17.45
CA ILE A 131 6.93 -16.73 -18.66
C ILE A 131 7.20 -15.81 -19.86
N ALA A 132 7.31 -14.50 -19.63
CA ALA A 132 7.46 -13.51 -20.70
C ALA A 132 8.92 -13.35 -21.17
N THR A 133 9.91 -13.77 -20.38
CA THR A 133 11.32 -13.69 -20.75
C THR A 133 11.97 -15.07 -20.70
N PRO A 134 12.91 -15.39 -21.60
CA PRO A 134 13.67 -16.66 -21.58
C PRO A 134 14.76 -16.65 -20.49
N ILE A 135 14.56 -15.89 -19.41
CA ILE A 135 15.54 -15.70 -18.34
C ILE A 135 15.41 -16.85 -17.35
N THR A 136 16.55 -17.42 -16.97
CA THR A 136 16.62 -18.49 -15.97
C THR A 136 16.44 -17.93 -14.55
N LEU A 137 15.92 -18.74 -13.62
CA LEU A 137 15.80 -18.34 -12.21
C LEU A 137 17.15 -17.88 -11.61
N SER A 138 18.27 -18.47 -12.06
CA SER A 138 19.62 -18.06 -11.67
C SER A 138 19.95 -16.63 -12.09
N GLU A 139 19.56 -16.20 -13.28
CA GLU A 139 19.82 -14.84 -13.76
C GLU A 139 18.96 -13.81 -13.02
N ILE A 140 17.73 -14.17 -12.64
CA ILE A 140 16.88 -13.32 -11.78
C ILE A 140 17.55 -13.11 -10.43
N ILE A 141 18.06 -14.17 -9.81
CA ILE A 141 18.75 -14.09 -8.52
C ILE A 141 20.03 -13.24 -8.64
N HIS A 142 20.79 -13.41 -9.72
CA HIS A 142 21.96 -12.57 -10.00
C HIS A 142 21.60 -11.11 -10.23
N GLY A 143 20.52 -10.83 -10.96
CA GLY A 143 20.02 -9.46 -11.19
C GLY A 143 19.59 -8.79 -9.88
N ILE A 144 18.88 -9.51 -9.01
CA ILE A 144 18.51 -9.01 -7.68
C ILE A 144 19.78 -8.74 -6.84
N GLY A 145 20.74 -9.67 -6.86
CA GLY A 145 22.02 -9.51 -6.17
C GLY A 145 22.81 -8.29 -6.64
N PHE A 146 22.84 -8.06 -7.97
CA PHE A 146 23.49 -6.91 -8.57
C PHE A 146 22.82 -5.58 -8.17
N VAL A 147 21.49 -5.52 -8.16
CA VAL A 147 20.74 -4.35 -7.70
C VAL A 147 21.00 -4.07 -6.22
N LEU A 148 21.00 -5.11 -5.38
CA LEU A 148 21.30 -4.98 -3.95
C LEU A 148 22.72 -4.47 -3.71
N GLN A 149 23.69 -4.94 -4.49
CA GLN A 149 25.07 -4.47 -4.41
C GLN A 149 25.20 -3.01 -4.89
N THR A 150 24.50 -2.65 -5.96
CA THR A 150 24.52 -1.28 -6.52
C THR A 150 23.96 -0.25 -5.54
N ILE A 151 22.96 -0.62 -4.75
CA ILE A 151 22.33 0.27 -3.76
C ILE A 151 23.07 0.22 -2.40
N ASN A 152 24.26 -0.42 -2.31
CA ASN A 152 24.97 -0.66 -1.04
C ASN A 152 24.08 -1.34 0.03
N LEU A 153 23.06 -2.10 -0.43
CA LEU A 153 22.14 -2.89 0.38
C LEU A 153 22.65 -4.33 0.57
N SER A 154 23.90 -4.62 0.17
CA SER A 154 24.56 -5.92 0.36
C SER A 154 24.72 -6.29 1.84
N ASN A 155 24.71 -5.31 2.73
CA ASN A 155 24.70 -5.54 4.17
C ASN A 155 23.33 -6.08 4.61
N PHE A 156 23.34 -7.28 5.20
CA PHE A 156 22.14 -7.93 5.74
C PHE A 156 21.33 -7.02 6.69
N SER A 157 22.02 -6.17 7.45
CA SER A 157 21.39 -5.19 8.35
C SER A 157 20.54 -4.14 7.62
N ALA A 158 20.99 -3.61 6.47
CA ALA A 158 20.21 -2.64 5.70
C ALA A 158 19.04 -3.27 4.97
N LEU A 159 19.16 -4.52 4.55
CA LEU A 159 18.04 -5.25 3.97
C LEU A 159 16.91 -5.46 5.00
N ILE A 160 17.27 -5.81 6.24
CA ILE A 160 16.30 -5.88 7.35
C ILE A 160 15.67 -4.49 7.60
N LEU A 161 16.49 -3.44 7.66
CA LEU A 161 16.02 -2.08 7.91
C LEU A 161 15.07 -1.58 6.80
N LEU A 162 15.37 -1.90 5.54
CA LEU A 162 14.49 -1.64 4.39
C LEU A 162 13.14 -2.35 4.57
N GLY A 163 13.15 -3.62 4.97
CA GLY A 163 11.92 -4.37 5.25
C GLY A 163 11.09 -3.73 6.36
N ILE A 164 11.73 -3.30 7.45
CA ILE A 164 11.07 -2.58 8.55
C ILE A 164 10.49 -1.25 8.06
N PHE A 165 11.24 -0.49 7.28
CA PHE A 165 10.78 0.77 6.69
C PHE A 165 9.55 0.57 5.82
N MET A 166 9.53 -0.46 4.97
CA MET A 166 8.36 -0.81 4.16
C MET A 166 7.14 -1.13 5.01
N LEU A 167 7.29 -1.88 6.11
CA LEU A 167 6.17 -2.18 7.01
C LEU A 167 5.64 -0.91 7.72
N ILE A 168 6.52 0.00 8.11
CA ILE A 168 6.13 1.26 8.75
C ILE A 168 5.45 2.20 7.75
N SER A 169 5.94 2.30 6.52
CA SER A 169 5.33 3.14 5.49
C SER A 169 3.93 2.66 5.09
N LEU A 170 3.74 1.33 5.00
CA LEU A 170 2.42 0.72 4.80
C LEU A 170 1.46 1.05 5.95
N SER A 171 1.94 0.91 7.18
CA SER A 171 1.18 1.25 8.39
C SER A 171 0.74 2.71 8.38
N PHE A 172 1.66 3.61 8.02
CA PHE A 172 1.42 5.05 7.91
C PHE A 172 0.38 5.39 6.84
N SER A 173 0.46 4.78 5.66
CA SER A 173 -0.50 4.98 4.56
C SER A 173 -1.95 4.69 4.99
N ILE A 174 -2.16 3.59 5.72
CA ILE A 174 -3.49 3.22 6.24
C ILE A 174 -3.98 4.25 7.27
N LEU A 175 -3.11 4.70 8.18
CA LEU A 175 -3.45 5.68 9.21
C LEU A 175 -3.76 7.07 8.62
N MET A 176 -3.02 7.48 7.59
CA MET A 176 -3.29 8.73 6.86
C MET A 176 -4.68 8.72 6.24
N MET A 177 -5.07 7.58 5.63
CA MET A 177 -6.40 7.40 5.08
C MET A 177 -7.49 7.37 6.16
N TYR A 178 -7.25 6.77 7.32
CA TYR A 178 -8.22 6.81 8.43
C TYR A 178 -8.41 8.22 8.97
N LEU A 179 -7.31 8.97 9.11
CA LEU A 179 -7.33 10.35 9.56
C LEU A 179 -8.09 11.24 8.57
N SER A 180 -7.84 11.10 7.27
CA SER A 180 -8.54 11.89 6.25
C SER A 180 -10.05 11.62 6.24
N ILE A 181 -10.48 10.37 6.42
CA ILE A 181 -11.89 10.00 6.57
C ILE A 181 -12.49 10.66 7.82
N MET A 182 -11.78 10.63 8.95
CA MET A 182 -12.24 11.27 10.17
C MET A 182 -12.31 12.79 10.04
N ILE A 183 -11.36 13.42 9.35
CA ILE A 183 -11.37 14.87 9.05
C ILE A 183 -12.58 15.24 8.20
N GLY A 184 -12.86 14.50 7.13
CA GLY A 184 -14.02 14.75 6.27
C GLY A 184 -15.37 14.62 7.00
N GLN A 185 -15.38 13.93 8.14
CA GLN A 185 -16.55 13.76 8.99
C GLN A 185 -16.77 14.88 10.01
N LEU A 186 -15.84 15.82 10.18
CA LEU A 186 -16.07 17.02 11.00
C LEU A 186 -17.05 17.99 10.32
N VAL A 187 -17.13 17.96 8.98
CA VAL A 187 -18.03 18.83 8.23
C VAL A 187 -19.38 18.14 8.03
N GLN A 188 -20.46 18.90 8.15
CA GLN A 188 -21.81 18.36 8.09
C GLN A 188 -22.25 18.05 6.64
N THR A 189 -21.74 18.80 5.66
CA THR A 189 -22.04 18.70 4.22
C THR A 189 -20.95 17.96 3.44
N HIS A 190 -21.30 17.24 2.37
CA HIS A 190 -20.41 16.51 1.44
C HIS A 190 -19.23 15.73 2.09
N ARG A 191 -19.52 14.97 3.15
CA ARG A 191 -18.53 14.24 3.97
C ARG A 191 -17.55 13.37 3.18
N ILE A 192 -18.02 12.72 2.11
CA ILE A 192 -17.19 11.83 1.27
C ILE A 192 -16.21 12.66 0.43
N ALA A 193 -16.68 13.72 -0.23
CA ALA A 193 -15.83 14.57 -1.06
C ALA A 193 -14.74 15.26 -0.22
N LEU A 194 -15.08 15.71 0.98
CA LEU A 194 -14.11 16.29 1.91
C LEU A 194 -13.12 15.27 2.46
N SER A 195 -13.51 14.00 2.63
CA SER A 195 -12.56 12.95 3.02
C SER A 195 -11.50 12.71 1.93
N ILE A 196 -11.92 12.73 0.66
CA ILE A 196 -11.02 12.61 -0.50
C ILE A 196 -10.12 13.84 -0.60
N GLY A 197 -10.70 15.04 -0.51
CA GLY A 197 -9.95 16.30 -0.51
C GLY A 197 -8.94 16.39 0.63
N ALA A 198 -9.31 15.94 1.83
CA ALA A 198 -8.41 15.88 2.98
C ALA A 198 -7.29 14.86 2.78
N TYR A 199 -7.55 13.72 2.12
CA TYR A 199 -6.51 12.74 1.81
C TYR A 199 -5.47 13.34 0.86
N LEU A 200 -5.91 13.98 -0.24
CA LEU A 200 -5.03 14.65 -1.19
C LEU A 200 -4.27 15.81 -0.54
N GLY A 201 -4.96 16.63 0.26
CA GLY A 201 -4.35 17.75 0.98
C GLY A 201 -3.28 17.29 1.97
N LEU A 202 -3.56 16.23 2.73
CA LEU A 202 -2.59 15.66 3.68
C LEU A 202 -1.43 14.99 2.96
N SER A 203 -1.67 14.21 1.90
CA SER A 203 -0.62 13.51 1.16
C SER A 203 0.33 14.51 0.50
N GLN A 204 -0.22 15.49 -0.23
CA GLN A 204 0.59 16.49 -0.92
C GLN A 204 1.24 17.45 0.08
N GLY A 205 0.51 17.86 1.12
CA GLY A 205 1.03 18.74 2.17
C GLY A 205 2.22 18.11 2.90
N LEU A 206 2.11 16.84 3.29
CA LEU A 206 3.22 16.12 3.92
C LEU A 206 4.40 15.94 2.95
N GLN A 207 4.14 15.62 1.68
CA GLN A 207 5.20 15.45 0.70
C GLN A 207 5.97 16.76 0.48
N ILE A 208 5.28 17.90 0.42
CA ILE A 208 5.90 19.23 0.32
C ILE A 208 6.73 19.55 1.57
N VAL A 209 6.20 19.28 2.77
CA VAL A 209 6.94 19.53 4.02
C VAL A 209 8.20 18.67 4.09
N ILE A 210 8.09 17.38 3.77
CA ILE A 210 9.24 16.45 3.77
C ILE A 210 10.27 16.90 2.72
N SER A 211 9.86 17.29 1.51
CA SER A 211 10.80 17.73 0.48
C SER A 211 11.50 19.04 0.85
N LEU A 212 10.78 20.00 1.43
CA LEU A 212 11.36 21.27 1.92
C LEU A 212 12.37 21.06 3.04
N LEU A 213 12.14 20.08 3.92
CA LEU A 213 13.08 19.73 4.99
C LEU A 213 14.28 18.93 4.46
N ALA A 214 14.07 18.07 3.46
CA ALA A 214 15.11 17.22 2.90
C ALA A 214 16.20 18.02 2.18
N ILE A 215 15.85 19.05 1.40
CA ILE A 215 16.81 19.85 0.62
C ILE A 215 17.93 20.47 1.49
N PRO A 216 17.64 21.28 2.53
CA PRO A 216 18.69 21.85 3.37
C PRO A 216 19.42 20.77 4.17
N PHE A 217 18.73 19.70 4.58
CA PHE A 217 19.35 18.58 5.28
C PHE A 217 20.45 17.93 4.43
N VAL A 218 20.19 17.75 3.13
CA VAL A 218 21.17 17.20 2.18
C VAL A 218 22.39 18.08 2.03
N LEU A 219 22.20 19.41 2.00
CA LEU A 219 23.29 20.35 1.82
C LEU A 219 24.17 20.50 3.08
N ILE A 220 23.60 20.35 4.27
CA ILE A 220 24.30 20.52 5.55
C ILE A 220 25.01 19.23 5.98
N PHE A 221 24.44 18.06 5.66
CA PHE A 221 24.94 16.75 6.11
C PHE A 221 25.16 15.78 4.93
N PRO A 222 26.07 16.07 3.99
CA PRO A 222 26.33 15.20 2.85
C PRO A 222 26.79 13.80 3.27
N ASP A 223 27.66 13.70 4.28
CA ASP A 223 28.21 12.44 4.80
C ASP A 223 27.13 11.48 5.34
N VAL A 224 26.01 12.04 5.82
CA VAL A 224 24.87 11.25 6.35
C VAL A 224 24.10 10.57 5.22
N ILE A 225 24.10 11.15 4.02
CA ILE A 225 23.33 10.66 2.87
C ILE A 225 24.05 9.55 2.13
N ASP A 226 25.38 9.61 2.08
CA ASP A 226 26.20 8.54 1.51
C ASP A 226 26.00 7.21 2.26
N SER A 227 25.57 7.29 3.53
CA SER A 227 25.22 6.14 4.35
C SER A 227 23.74 5.76 4.23
N VAL A 228 23.41 4.87 3.29
CA VAL A 228 22.04 4.32 3.07
C VAL A 228 21.36 3.84 4.36
N HIS A 229 22.14 3.27 5.29
CA HIS A 229 21.61 2.76 6.57
C HIS A 229 21.09 3.88 7.47
N VAL A 230 21.80 5.01 7.53
CA VAL A 230 21.44 6.15 8.36
C VAL A 230 20.22 6.86 7.78
N VAL A 231 20.18 7.01 6.45
CA VAL A 231 19.02 7.55 5.73
C VAL A 231 17.76 6.71 5.99
N LEU A 232 17.85 5.39 5.84
CA LEU A 232 16.73 4.47 6.13
C LEU A 232 16.25 4.56 7.57
N LEU A 233 17.18 4.67 8.54
CA LEU A 233 16.85 4.80 9.96
C LEU A 233 16.11 6.12 10.23
N LEU A 234 16.57 7.22 9.65
CA LEU A 234 15.92 8.53 9.78
C LEU A 234 14.49 8.50 9.23
N PHE A 235 14.29 7.93 8.04
CA PHE A 235 12.95 7.75 7.49
C PHE A 235 12.08 6.83 8.36
N CYS A 236 12.62 5.74 8.87
CA CYS A 236 11.93 4.85 9.79
C CYS A 236 11.41 5.60 11.03
N LEU A 237 12.26 6.44 11.65
CA LEU A 237 11.88 7.27 12.79
C LEU A 237 10.82 8.31 12.42
N LEU A 238 10.98 9.00 11.28
CA LEU A 238 10.05 10.03 10.81
C LEU A 238 8.67 9.46 10.54
N TYR A 239 8.56 8.40 9.73
CA TYR A 239 7.28 7.77 9.42
C TYR A 239 6.67 7.07 10.63
N GLY A 240 7.49 6.50 11.52
CA GLY A 240 7.03 5.96 12.79
C GLY A 240 6.40 7.03 13.69
N ALA A 241 7.07 8.17 13.85
CA ALA A 241 6.57 9.30 14.63
C ALA A 241 5.27 9.87 14.04
N LEU A 242 5.23 10.11 12.72
CA LEU A 242 4.03 10.57 12.04
C LEU A 242 2.87 9.55 12.16
N GLY A 243 3.17 8.26 12.08
CA GLY A 243 2.17 7.19 12.28
C GLY A 243 1.53 7.25 13.67
N VAL A 244 2.34 7.41 14.72
CA VAL A 244 1.83 7.55 16.11
C VAL A 244 0.97 8.81 16.24
N ILE A 245 1.42 9.94 15.69
CA ILE A 245 0.66 11.21 15.70
C ILE A 245 -0.69 11.02 15.00
N PHE A 246 -0.71 10.39 13.82
CA PHE A 246 -1.93 10.18 13.05
C PHE A 246 -2.90 9.22 13.73
N TYR A 247 -2.39 8.18 14.39
CA TYR A 247 -3.20 7.29 15.21
C TYR A 247 -3.85 8.04 16.38
N LEU A 248 -3.07 8.86 17.10
CA LEU A 248 -3.58 9.65 18.22
C LEU A 248 -4.61 10.69 17.76
N LEU A 249 -4.36 11.41 16.66
CA LEU A 249 -5.32 12.34 16.07
C LEU A 249 -6.62 11.65 15.68
N THR A 250 -6.54 10.49 15.02
CA THR A 250 -7.71 9.69 14.64
C THR A 250 -8.49 9.25 15.89
N TYR A 251 -7.79 8.79 16.94
CA TYR A 251 -8.40 8.43 18.21
C TYR A 251 -9.11 9.61 18.88
N LEU A 252 -8.46 10.78 18.96
CA LEU A 252 -9.03 11.98 19.58
C LEU A 252 -10.28 12.49 18.85
N ILE A 253 -10.26 12.52 17.52
CA ILE A 253 -11.42 12.92 16.71
C ILE A 253 -12.58 11.95 16.94
N THR A 254 -12.29 10.64 16.94
CA THR A 254 -13.30 9.61 17.17
C THR A 254 -13.90 9.70 18.57
N ALA A 255 -13.07 9.87 19.60
CA ALA A 255 -13.49 9.98 20.99
C ALA A 255 -14.32 11.25 21.27
N LYS A 256 -13.95 12.41 20.71
CA LYS A 256 -14.74 13.65 20.86
C LYS A 256 -16.10 13.55 20.19
N LYS A 257 -16.21 12.94 19.01
CA LYS A 257 -17.49 12.82 18.29
C LYS A 257 -18.46 11.85 18.98
N LEU A 258 -17.94 10.86 19.73
CA LEU A 258 -18.74 9.96 20.57
C LEU A 258 -19.38 10.65 21.78
N ASN A 259 -18.82 11.77 22.24
CA ASN A 259 -19.29 12.49 23.43
C ASN A 259 -20.33 13.59 23.11
N ILE A 260 -20.70 13.75 21.83
CA ILE A 260 -21.66 14.78 21.34
C ILE A 260 -22.96 14.10 20.87
N LYS A 261 -23.30 12.93 21.40
CA LYS A 261 -24.61 12.27 21.18
C LYS A 261 -25.27 11.97 22.52
#